data_AF-A0A2D4RT23-F1
#
_entry.id   AF-A0A2D4RT23-F1
#
_cell.length_a   1.000
_cell.length_b   1.000
_cell.length_c   1.000
_cell.angle_alpha   90.00
_cell.angle_beta   90.00
_cell.angle_gamma   90.00
#
_symmetry.space_group_name_H-M   'P 1'
#
loop_
_entity.id
_entity.type
_entity.pdbx_description
1 polymer ?
#
loop_
_entity_poly.entity_id
_entity_poly.type
_entity_poly.pdbx_seq_one_letter_code
_entity_poly.pdbx_strand_id
1 'polypeptide(L)'
;MRRVPIHKQLVDLGLLKYMEIVAKQGEERLFWSLPIINEKYSKTVSKFFNDSYLKKVGVYEPNTKILYSTRHTFITRAKVNGMEDALLKKLVGHEQEFTQKHYAANMFDLAMLQKGINLVEYPSLDLKELRVKWDRRLVVERVK
;
A
#
# COMPACT_ATOMS: atom_id res chain seq x y z
N MET A 1 -14.52 -8.49 6.95
CA MET A 1 -13.33 -7.62 7.08
C MET A 1 -12.12 -8.34 6.47
N ARG A 2 -11.37 -7.71 5.56
CA ARG A 2 -10.17 -8.30 4.93
C ARG A 2 -8.91 -7.83 5.67
N ARG A 3 -7.98 -8.74 5.97
CA ARG A 3 -6.67 -8.42 6.56
C ARG A 3 -5.60 -8.47 5.47
N VAL A 4 -4.71 -7.49 5.47
CA VAL A 4 -3.59 -7.40 4.52
C VAL A 4 -2.30 -7.24 5.33
N PRO A 5 -1.33 -8.14 5.18
CA PRO A 5 -0.03 -8.00 5.83
C PRO A 5 0.76 -6.82 5.24
N ILE A 6 1.71 -6.30 6.02
CA ILE A 6 2.61 -5.23 5.58
C ILE A 6 3.88 -5.87 5.01
N HIS A 7 4.32 -5.41 3.84
CA HIS A 7 5.56 -5.89 3.24
C HIS A 7 6.77 -5.54 4.11
N LYS A 8 7.76 -6.44 4.22
CA LYS A 8 8.98 -6.23 5.03
C LYS A 8 9.68 -4.91 4.75
N GLN A 9 9.78 -4.51 3.48
CA GLN A 9 10.44 -3.24 3.11
C GLN A 9 9.71 -2.01 3.69
N LEU A 10 8.38 -2.04 3.83
CA LEU A 10 7.65 -0.92 4.44
C LEU A 10 7.91 -0.84 5.95
N VAL A 11 8.08 -1.99 6.61
CA VAL A 11 8.50 -2.05 8.01
C VAL A 11 9.91 -1.47 8.15
N ASP A 12 10.84 -1.87 7.29
CA ASP A 12 12.23 -1.38 7.30
C ASP A 12 12.35 0.11 7.00
N LEU A 13 11.44 0.66 6.18
CA LEU A 13 11.32 2.10 5.93
C LEU A 13 10.77 2.87 7.13
N GLY A 14 10.23 2.17 8.14
CA GLY A 14 9.75 2.76 9.39
C GLY A 14 8.26 3.05 9.43
N LEU A 15 7.44 2.40 8.61
CA LEU A 15 5.98 2.59 8.64
C LEU A 15 5.39 2.30 10.03
N LEU A 16 5.87 1.27 10.72
CA LEU A 16 5.39 0.96 12.08
C LEU A 16 5.75 2.05 13.10
N LYS A 17 6.94 2.66 12.96
CA LYS A 17 7.36 3.79 13.80
C LYS A 17 6.46 5.01 13.56
N TYR A 18 6.09 5.27 12.31
CA TYR A 18 5.12 6.31 11.97
C TYR A 18 3.78 6.06 12.67
N MET A 19 3.26 4.82 12.62
CA MET A 19 2.01 4.45 13.29
C MET A 19 2.06 4.74 14.79
N GLU A 20 3.16 4.41 15.46
CA GLU A 20 3.35 4.71 16.89
C GLU A 20 3.36 6.22 17.19
N ILE A 21 3.99 7.02 16.33
CA ILE A 21 4.01 8.48 16.48
C ILE A 21 2.60 9.06 16.33
N VAL A 22 1.86 8.64 15.30
CA VAL A 22 0.47 9.05 15.06
C VAL A 22 -0.42 8.68 16.26
N ALA A 23 -0.29 7.46 16.78
CA ALA A 23 -1.03 7.02 17.95
C ALA A 23 -0.70 7.84 19.21
N LYS A 24 0.58 8.19 19.43
CA LYS A 24 1.01 9.06 20.55
C LYS A 24 0.49 10.50 20.43
N GLN A 25 0.15 10.95 19.22
CA GLN A 25 -0.49 12.25 18.99
C GLN A 25 -2.01 12.21 19.25
N GLY A 26 -2.58 11.03 19.56
CA GLY A 26 -4.01 10.85 19.78
C GLY A 26 -4.83 10.74 18.49
N GLU A 27 -4.16 10.57 17.35
CA GLU A 27 -4.82 10.51 16.05
C GLU A 27 -5.23 9.06 15.72
N GLU A 28 -6.48 8.86 15.31
CA GLU A 28 -7.03 7.51 15.04
C GLU A 28 -6.70 6.98 13.65
N ARG A 29 -6.43 7.88 12.68
CA ARG A 29 -6.17 7.51 11.28
C ARG A 29 -4.68 7.58 10.97
N LEU A 30 -4.16 6.59 10.25
CA LEU A 30 -2.76 6.56 9.83
C LEU A 30 -2.35 7.81 9.05
N PHE A 31 -3.20 8.26 8.11
CA PHE A 31 -3.02 9.49 7.35
C PHE A 31 -4.01 10.55 7.85
N TRP A 32 -3.87 10.93 9.13
CA TRP A 32 -4.80 11.80 9.85
C TRP A 32 -4.96 13.19 9.23
N SER A 33 -3.92 13.71 8.57
CA SER A 33 -3.94 15.03 7.93
C SER A 33 -4.67 15.07 6.58
N LEU A 34 -5.12 13.93 6.04
CA LEU A 34 -5.86 13.93 4.77
C LEU A 34 -7.27 14.52 4.96
N PRO A 35 -7.63 15.56 4.18
CA PRO A 35 -8.98 16.14 4.22
C PRO A 35 -10.00 15.20 3.60
N ILE A 36 -11.23 15.25 4.10
CA ILE A 36 -12.38 14.55 3.51
C ILE A 36 -12.96 15.39 2.37
N ILE A 37 -13.15 14.79 1.20
CA ILE A 37 -13.83 15.44 0.06
C ILE A 37 -14.90 14.49 -0.45
N ASN A 38 -16.15 14.95 -0.47
CA ASN A 38 -17.32 14.14 -0.86
C ASN A 38 -17.31 12.78 -0.13
N GLU A 39 -17.20 12.81 1.20
CA GLU A 39 -17.19 11.64 2.09
C GLU A 39 -16.00 10.68 1.89
N LYS A 40 -15.00 11.04 1.07
CA LYS A 40 -13.86 10.18 0.75
C LYS A 40 -12.53 10.89 0.99
N TYR A 41 -11.60 10.19 1.63
CA TYR A 41 -10.20 10.64 1.78
C TYR A 41 -9.35 10.36 0.54
N SER A 42 -9.78 9.42 -0.32
CA SER A 42 -9.00 8.95 -1.47
C SER A 42 -8.90 9.98 -2.60
N LYS A 43 -9.85 10.91 -2.72
CA LYS A 43 -9.87 11.90 -3.81
C LYS A 43 -8.62 12.78 -3.80
N THR A 44 -8.24 13.26 -2.62
CA THR A 44 -7.03 14.09 -2.42
C THR A 44 -5.77 13.31 -2.78
N VAL A 45 -5.68 12.05 -2.35
CA VAL A 45 -4.52 11.18 -2.63
C VAL A 45 -4.38 10.91 -4.12
N SER A 46 -5.47 10.52 -4.79
CA SER A 46 -5.47 10.27 -6.24
C SER A 46 -5.09 11.52 -7.03
N LYS A 47 -5.64 12.69 -6.68
CA LYS A 47 -5.32 13.96 -7.32
C LYS A 47 -3.85 14.32 -7.15
N PHE A 48 -3.34 14.29 -5.91
CA PHE A 48 -1.93 14.54 -5.63
C PHE A 48 -1.02 13.59 -6.42
N PHE A 49 -1.32 12.29 -6.39
CA PHE A 49 -0.50 11.30 -7.07
C PHE A 49 -0.48 11.52 -8.59
N ASN A 50 -1.67 11.61 -9.20
CA ASN A 50 -1.82 11.67 -10.65
C ASN A 50 -1.38 13.02 -11.24
N ASP A 51 -1.77 14.12 -10.62
CA ASP A 51 -1.64 15.45 -11.23
C ASP A 51 -0.29 16.11 -10.91
N SER A 52 0.31 15.76 -9.76
CA SER A 52 1.50 16.41 -9.21
C SER A 52 2.67 15.45 -9.05
N TYR A 53 2.50 14.35 -8.31
CA TYR A 53 3.61 13.48 -7.92
C TYR A 53 4.26 12.78 -9.12
N LEU A 54 3.48 12.19 -10.02
CA LEU A 54 4.01 11.50 -11.21
C LEU A 54 4.84 12.44 -12.09
N LYS A 55 4.40 13.70 -12.25
CA LYS A 55 5.15 14.73 -12.99
C LYS A 55 6.43 15.10 -12.26
N LYS A 56 6.34 15.32 -10.94
CA LYS A 56 7.49 15.66 -10.09
C LYS A 56 8.61 14.62 -10.17
N VAL A 57 8.27 13.33 -10.24
CA VAL A 57 9.27 12.25 -10.33
C VAL A 57 9.59 11.83 -11.77
N GLY A 58 9.07 12.53 -12.77
CA GLY A 58 9.42 12.33 -14.18
C GLY A 58 8.85 11.07 -14.83
N VAL A 59 7.80 10.46 -14.26
CA VAL A 59 7.19 9.22 -14.77
C VAL A 59 5.74 9.39 -15.23
N TYR A 60 5.32 10.64 -15.42
CA TYR A 60 3.98 10.95 -15.90
C TYR A 60 3.80 10.47 -17.34
N GLU A 61 2.71 9.73 -17.58
CA GLU A 61 2.28 9.31 -18.90
C GLU A 61 0.76 9.41 -18.94
N PRO A 62 0.18 10.23 -19.84
CA PRO A 62 -1.26 10.41 -19.92
C PRO A 62 -2.01 9.09 -20.08
N ASN A 63 -3.06 8.88 -19.29
CA ASN A 63 -3.94 7.70 -19.33
C ASN A 63 -3.28 6.33 -19.04
N THR A 64 -1.96 6.26 -18.85
CA THR A 64 -1.23 5.02 -18.53
C THR A 64 -0.79 4.97 -17.07
N LYS A 65 -0.19 6.06 -16.57
CA LYS A 65 0.34 6.11 -15.20
C LYS A 65 -0.62 6.88 -14.31
N ILE A 66 -1.28 6.15 -13.41
CA ILE A 66 -2.25 6.66 -12.42
C ILE A 66 -2.06 5.89 -11.11
N LEU A 67 -2.64 6.35 -10.01
CA LEU A 67 -2.55 5.65 -8.72
C LEU A 67 -2.96 4.17 -8.83
N TYR A 68 -4.02 3.87 -9.58
CA TYR A 68 -4.49 2.50 -9.78
C TYR A 68 -3.51 1.61 -10.57
N SER A 69 -2.65 2.17 -11.42
CA SER A 69 -1.67 1.37 -12.17
C SER A 69 -0.59 0.75 -11.27
N THR A 70 -0.38 1.29 -10.07
CA THR A 70 0.46 0.66 -9.03
C THR A 70 -0.08 -0.71 -8.60
N ARG A 71 -1.41 -0.86 -8.52
CA ARG A 71 -2.06 -2.14 -8.20
C ARG A 71 -1.88 -3.15 -9.33
N HIS A 72 -2.01 -2.73 -10.59
CA HIS A 72 -1.70 -3.60 -11.73
C HIS A 72 -0.23 -4.05 -11.70
N THR A 73 0.67 -3.12 -11.41
CA THR A 73 2.11 -3.43 -11.29
C THR A 73 2.38 -4.45 -10.19
N PHE A 74 1.72 -4.32 -9.02
CA PHE A 74 1.79 -5.30 -7.95
C PHE A 74 1.27 -6.67 -8.38
N ILE A 75 0.08 -6.74 -9.00
CA ILE A 75 -0.53 -7.98 -9.48
C ILE A 75 0.37 -8.69 -10.49
N THR A 76 0.87 -7.96 -11.50
CA THR A 76 1.77 -8.50 -12.51
C THR A 76 3.05 -9.03 -11.88
N ARG A 77 3.66 -8.28 -10.96
CA ARG A 77 4.90 -8.69 -10.30
C ARG A 77 4.69 -9.91 -9.41
N ALA A 78 3.57 -9.98 -8.68
CA ALA A 78 3.21 -11.13 -7.88
C ALA A 78 3.07 -12.40 -8.74
N LYS A 79 2.42 -12.31 -9.91
CA LYS A 79 2.30 -13.43 -10.85
C LYS A 79 3.66 -13.87 -11.40
N VAL A 80 4.50 -12.92 -11.83
CA VAL A 80 5.86 -13.20 -12.32
C VAL A 80 6.71 -13.89 -11.25
N ASN A 81 6.50 -13.55 -9.97
CA ASN A 81 7.20 -14.16 -8.85
C ASN A 81 6.52 -15.43 -8.31
N GLY A 82 5.59 -16.04 -9.08
CA GLY A 82 5.01 -17.34 -8.77
C GLY A 82 3.96 -17.35 -7.65
N MET A 83 3.39 -16.20 -7.29
CA MET A 83 2.30 -16.15 -6.31
C MET A 83 1.06 -16.87 -6.84
N GLU A 84 0.51 -17.77 -6.03
CA GLU A 84 -0.74 -18.48 -6.35
C GLU A 84 -1.90 -17.49 -6.58
N ASP A 85 -2.69 -17.72 -7.64
CA ASP A 85 -3.78 -16.81 -8.02
C ASP A 85 -4.84 -16.67 -6.93
N ALA A 86 -5.16 -17.73 -6.19
CA ALA A 86 -6.11 -17.69 -5.09
C ALA A 86 -5.60 -16.81 -3.92
N LEU A 87 -4.31 -16.92 -3.58
CA LEU A 87 -3.65 -16.08 -2.58
C LEU A 87 -3.60 -14.62 -3.04
N LEU A 88 -3.25 -14.38 -4.31
CA LEU A 88 -3.21 -13.04 -4.91
C LEU A 88 -4.58 -12.37 -4.90
N LYS A 89 -5.63 -13.08 -5.34
CA LYS A 89 -7.03 -12.61 -5.29
C LYS A 89 -7.44 -12.24 -3.87
N LYS A 90 -7.06 -13.04 -2.86
CA LYS A 90 -7.30 -12.73 -1.44
C LYS A 90 -6.55 -11.47 -0.98
N LEU A 91 -5.27 -11.31 -1.35
CA LEU A 91 -4.48 -10.12 -1.02
C LEU A 91 -5.08 -8.85 -1.62
N VAL A 92 -5.45 -8.88 -2.90
CA VAL A 92 -5.94 -7.69 -3.59
C VAL A 92 -7.43 -7.44 -3.36
N GLY A 93 -8.18 -8.45 -2.89
CA GLY A 93 -9.61 -8.35 -2.64
C GLY A 93 -10.45 -8.49 -3.91
N HIS A 94 -10.03 -9.34 -4.84
CA HIS A 94 -10.87 -9.74 -5.97
C HIS A 94 -11.77 -10.91 -5.57
N GLU A 95 -12.93 -11.01 -6.19
CA GLU A 95 -13.79 -12.18 -6.02
C GLU A 95 -13.07 -13.45 -6.50
N GLN A 96 -13.26 -14.53 -5.74
CA GLN A 96 -12.86 -15.87 -6.14
C GLN A 96 -14.02 -16.54 -6.87
N GLU A 97 -13.74 -17.50 -7.74
CA GLU A 97 -14.80 -18.29 -8.38
C GLU A 97 -15.56 -19.11 -7.34
N PHE A 98 -16.83 -19.43 -7.61
CA PHE A 98 -17.72 -20.12 -6.67
C PHE A 98 -17.12 -21.41 -6.10
N THR A 99 -16.43 -22.19 -6.94
CA THR A 99 -15.70 -23.41 -6.54
C THR A 99 -14.52 -23.13 -5.62
N GLN A 100 -13.81 -22.02 -5.81
CA GLN A 100 -12.69 -21.61 -4.96
C GLN A 100 -13.15 -20.96 -3.64
N LYS A 101 -14.33 -20.32 -3.61
CA LYS A 101 -14.86 -19.64 -2.40
C LYS A 101 -15.00 -20.59 -1.20
N HIS A 102 -15.41 -21.84 -1.43
CA HIS A 102 -15.63 -22.81 -0.35
C HIS A 102 -14.33 -23.40 0.23
N TYR A 103 -13.27 -23.54 -0.57
CA TYR A 103 -11.99 -24.09 -0.13
C TYR A 103 -11.03 -22.96 0.35
N ALA A 104 -10.85 -21.90 -0.44
CA ALA A 104 -9.78 -20.92 -0.22
C ALA A 104 -10.05 -19.88 0.89
N ALA A 105 -11.31 -19.71 1.32
CA ALA A 105 -11.66 -18.78 2.40
C ALA A 105 -10.86 -19.06 3.68
N ASN A 106 -10.69 -20.35 4.01
CA ASN A 106 -9.98 -20.82 5.20
C ASN A 106 -8.56 -21.35 4.93
N MET A 107 -8.16 -21.55 3.67
CA MET A 107 -6.84 -22.13 3.35
C MET A 107 -5.66 -21.19 3.63
N PHE A 108 -5.83 -19.88 3.43
CA PHE A 108 -4.74 -18.93 3.60
C PHE A 108 -4.85 -18.18 4.92
N ASP A 109 -3.96 -18.51 5.85
CA ASP A 109 -3.76 -17.75 7.07
C ASP A 109 -2.96 -16.46 6.80
N LEU A 110 -2.79 -15.64 7.85
CA LEU A 110 -2.05 -14.38 7.75
C LEU A 110 -0.55 -14.61 7.45
N ALA A 111 0.03 -15.74 7.87
CA ALA A 111 1.43 -16.06 7.62
C ALA A 111 1.66 -16.40 6.14
N MET A 112 0.73 -17.12 5.49
CA MET A 112 0.76 -17.38 4.06
C MET A 112 0.61 -16.09 3.26
N LEU A 113 -0.31 -15.19 3.65
CA LEU A 113 -0.45 -13.87 3.04
C LEU A 113 0.85 -13.05 3.20
N GLN A 114 1.51 -13.14 4.37
CA GLN A 114 2.76 -12.42 4.64
C GLN A 114 3.92 -12.96 3.78
N LYS A 115 4.01 -14.29 3.63
CA LYS A 115 4.97 -14.92 2.70
C LYS A 115 4.71 -14.44 1.28
N GLY A 116 3.44 -14.48 0.85
CA GLY A 116 3.02 -14.02 -0.47
C GLY A 116 3.41 -12.58 -0.75
N ILE A 117 3.00 -11.63 0.09
CA ILE A 117 3.33 -10.22 -0.14
C ILE A 117 4.85 -10.00 -0.22
N ASN A 118 5.63 -10.74 0.59
CA ASN A 118 7.09 -10.66 0.64
C ASN A 118 7.82 -11.26 -0.57
N LEU A 119 7.12 -11.97 -1.47
CA LEU A 119 7.66 -12.40 -2.77
C LEU A 119 7.77 -11.23 -3.76
N VAL A 120 7.03 -10.14 -3.56
CA VAL A 120 7.00 -9.02 -4.50
C VAL A 120 8.17 -8.08 -4.21
N GLU A 121 9.21 -8.20 -5.04
CA GLU A 121 10.42 -7.38 -4.92
C GLU A 121 10.73 -6.63 -6.22
N TYR A 122 11.35 -5.45 -6.08
CA TYR A 122 11.81 -4.61 -7.18
C TYR A 122 13.32 -4.38 -7.02
N PRO A 123 14.19 -5.28 -7.52
CA PRO A 123 15.64 -5.21 -7.28
C PRO A 123 16.31 -3.92 -7.77
N SER A 124 15.76 -3.28 -8.80
CA SER A 124 16.25 -2.02 -9.36
C SER A 124 15.84 -0.79 -8.55
N LEU A 125 15.00 -0.94 -7.52
CA LEU A 125 14.49 0.17 -6.72
C LEU A 125 15.36 0.41 -5.49
N ASP A 126 16.13 1.49 -5.48
CA ASP A 126 16.82 1.94 -4.28
C ASP A 126 15.85 2.75 -3.39
N LEU A 127 15.60 2.23 -2.20
CA LEU A 127 14.70 2.82 -1.20
C LEU A 127 15.44 3.46 -0.03
N LYS A 128 16.78 3.51 -0.05
CA LYS A 128 17.59 4.02 1.07
C LYS A 128 17.23 5.47 1.42
N GLU A 129 17.06 6.31 0.42
CA GLU A 129 16.70 7.73 0.58
C GLU A 129 15.28 7.94 1.14
N LEU A 130 14.43 6.91 1.13
CA LEU A 130 13.09 6.98 1.73
C LEU A 130 13.09 6.61 3.21
N ARG A 131 14.22 6.17 3.78
CA ARG A 131 14.30 5.84 5.20
C ARG A 131 14.18 7.11 6.03
N VAL A 132 13.10 7.20 6.80
CA VAL A 132 12.85 8.35 7.67
C VAL A 132 13.60 8.16 8.99
N LYS A 133 14.41 9.16 9.37
CA LYS A 133 14.94 9.28 10.73
C LYS A 133 13.86 9.93 11.60
N TRP A 134 13.20 9.10 12.41
CA TRP A 134 12.11 9.51 13.31
C TRP A 134 12.60 10.16 14.61
N ASP A 135 13.89 10.48 14.71
CA ASP A 135 14.53 11.19 15.83
C ASP A 135 14.08 12.66 15.93
N ARG A 136 13.50 13.21 14.87
CA ARG A 136 12.91 14.55 14.84
C ARG A 136 11.39 14.47 14.99
N ARG A 137 10.82 15.32 15.86
CA ARG A 137 9.35 15.45 16.00
C ARG A 137 8.74 15.73 14.62
N LEU A 138 7.70 14.97 14.25
CA LEU A 138 6.87 15.30 13.10
C LEU A 138 6.10 16.58 13.41
N VAL A 139 6.58 17.72 12.93
CA VAL A 139 5.82 18.96 12.89
C VAL A 139 5.08 18.96 11.54
N VAL A 140 3.90 18.36 11.52
CA VAL A 140 2.98 18.52 10.40
C VAL A 140 1.96 19.56 10.86
N GLU A 141 2.02 20.76 10.30
CA GLU A 141 1.05 21.80 10.59
C GLU A 141 -0.35 21.29 10.20
N ARG A 142 -1.33 21.49 11.10
CA ARG A 142 -2.73 21.22 10.76
C ARG A 142 -3.12 22.23 9.69
N VAL A 143 -3.26 21.78 8.45
CA VAL A 143 -3.94 22.56 7.42
C VAL A 143 -5.40 22.64 7.87
N LYS A 144 -5.79 23.79 8.42
CA LYS A 144 -7.18 24.12 8.80
C LYS A 144 -8.06 24.22 7.57
#